data_AF-K1SGQ3-F1
#
_entry.id   AF-K1SGQ3-F1
#
_cell.length_a   1.000
_cell.length_b   1.000
_cell.length_c   1.000
_cell.angle_alpha   90.00
_cell.angle_beta   90.00
_cell.angle_gamma   90.00
#
_symmetry.space_group_name_H-M   'P 1'
#
loop_
_entity.id
_entity.type
_entity.pdbx_description
1 polymer ?
#
loop_
_entity_poly.entity_id
_entity_poly.type
_entity_poly.pdbx_seq_one_letter_code
_entity_poly.pdbx_strand_id
1 'polypeptide(L)'
;MNQTKGKKMKYIKVSADFGESYHKTERNKEFQCYENREGGQRGKDFWYSLQYLEGKQKEILSTYDVKENETMKINGRCAVYCRYNPVVGSKYLKSKKTDYGQTLYIFVEDYGYLIEMAAQTGLSKKDFVHLAEKIQITKAESKAEAADYILYSKRSG
;
A
#
# COMPACT_ATOMS: atom_id res chain seq x y z
N MET A 1 -5.97 16.68 -20.23
CA MET A 1 -6.24 15.53 -19.33
C MET A 1 -7.59 15.72 -18.66
N ASN A 2 -8.44 14.70 -18.72
CA ASN A 2 -9.86 14.77 -18.40
C ASN A 2 -10.12 15.20 -16.96
N GLN A 3 -10.85 16.31 -16.83
CA GLN A 3 -11.41 16.82 -15.58
C GLN A 3 -12.38 15.77 -15.01
N THR A 4 -12.03 15.09 -13.92
CA THR A 4 -13.02 14.38 -13.09
C THR A 4 -13.78 15.39 -12.23
N LYS A 5 -14.46 16.35 -12.86
CA LYS A 5 -15.54 17.11 -12.22
C LYS A 5 -16.68 16.13 -11.95
N GLY A 6 -16.97 15.87 -10.68
CA GLY A 6 -18.26 15.30 -10.26
C GLY A 6 -18.41 13.77 -10.26
N LYS A 7 -17.33 12.98 -10.29
CA LYS A 7 -17.48 11.53 -10.01
C LYS A 7 -17.82 11.35 -8.53
N LYS A 8 -19.08 11.01 -8.25
CA LYS A 8 -19.58 10.61 -6.93
C LYS A 8 -18.70 9.47 -6.42
N MET A 9 -18.25 9.56 -5.17
CA MET A 9 -17.43 8.53 -4.52
C MET A 9 -18.10 7.16 -4.69
N LYS A 10 -17.34 6.19 -5.19
CA LYS A 10 -17.83 4.82 -5.39
C LYS A 10 -17.40 3.98 -4.20
N TYR A 11 -18.35 3.46 -3.43
CA TYR A 11 -18.03 2.51 -2.37
C TYR A 11 -17.40 1.25 -2.96
N ILE A 12 -16.31 0.78 -2.34
CA ILE A 12 -15.63 -0.46 -2.70
C ILE A 12 -15.51 -1.37 -1.48
N LYS A 13 -15.51 -2.68 -1.69
CA LYS A 13 -15.06 -3.65 -0.71
C LYS A 13 -13.62 -4.01 -1.02
N VAL A 14 -12.80 -4.11 0.00
CA VAL A 14 -11.44 -4.64 -0.09
C VAL A 14 -11.39 -5.90 0.74
N SER A 15 -11.01 -7.01 0.13
CA SER A 15 -10.80 -8.28 0.82
C SER A 15 -9.42 -8.81 0.50
N ALA A 16 -8.81 -9.46 1.49
CA ALA A 16 -7.53 -10.12 1.34
C ALA A 16 -7.44 -11.26 2.34
N ASP A 17 -6.96 -12.41 1.88
CA ASP A 17 -6.55 -13.52 2.73
C ASP A 17 -5.06 -13.74 2.56
N PHE A 18 -4.27 -13.39 3.58
CA PHE A 18 -2.82 -13.53 3.55
C PHE A 18 -2.34 -14.90 4.04
N GLY A 19 -3.26 -15.81 4.36
CA GLY A 19 -2.99 -17.14 4.88
C GLY A 19 -2.56 -17.14 6.35
N GLU A 20 -2.39 -18.35 6.88
CA GLU A 20 -2.09 -18.58 8.31
C GLU A 20 -0.73 -18.04 8.74
N SER A 21 0.19 -17.80 7.80
CA SER A 21 1.51 -17.23 8.08
C SER A 21 1.46 -15.80 8.59
N TYR A 22 0.32 -15.11 8.44
CA TYR A 22 0.13 -13.74 8.90
C TYR A 22 -1.05 -13.65 9.87
N HIS A 23 -0.99 -12.66 10.75
CA HIS A 23 -2.14 -12.26 11.53
C HIS A 23 -2.28 -10.74 11.49
N LYS A 24 -3.53 -10.29 11.40
CA LYS A 24 -3.83 -8.86 11.46
C LYS A 24 -3.64 -8.37 12.87
N THR A 25 -2.98 -7.22 13.05
CA THR A 25 -2.85 -6.57 14.35
C THR A 25 -3.70 -5.31 14.41
N GLU A 26 -4.32 -5.05 15.57
CA GLU A 26 -5.19 -3.90 15.80
C GLU A 26 -4.41 -2.66 16.25
N ARG A 27 -3.16 -2.52 15.78
CA ARG A 27 -2.25 -1.46 16.23
C ARG A 27 -2.62 -0.07 15.70
N ASN A 28 -3.37 -0.01 14.61
CA ASN A 28 -3.69 1.25 13.93
C ASN A 28 -5.08 1.18 13.28
N LYS A 29 -5.80 2.30 13.28
CA LYS A 29 -7.15 2.42 12.68
C LYS A 29 -7.12 2.91 11.23
N GLU A 30 -6.02 3.52 10.81
CA GLU A 30 -5.80 4.14 9.48
C GLU A 30 -5.23 3.15 8.46
N PHE A 31 -4.53 2.11 8.92
CA PHE A 31 -3.98 1.05 8.08
C PHE A 31 -4.08 -0.33 8.71
N GLN A 32 -4.18 -1.34 7.86
CA GLN A 32 -4.30 -2.75 8.21
C GLN A 32 -2.88 -3.33 8.38
N CYS A 33 -2.48 -3.62 9.60
CA CYS A 33 -1.16 -4.19 9.92
C CYS A 33 -1.18 -5.72 9.93
N TYR A 34 -0.14 -6.34 9.40
CA TYR A 34 0.03 -7.79 9.39
C TYR A 34 1.42 -8.17 9.87
N GLU A 35 1.45 -8.99 10.91
CA GLU A 35 2.68 -9.52 11.51
C GLU A 35 2.86 -10.99 11.13
N ASN A 36 4.08 -11.34 10.74
CA ASN A 36 4.42 -12.71 10.38
C ASN A 36 4.41 -13.59 11.64
N ARG A 37 3.77 -14.75 11.58
CA ARG A 37 3.63 -15.67 12.73
C ARG A 37 4.88 -16.51 13.02
N GLU A 38 5.81 -16.64 12.06
CA GLU A 38 7.00 -17.44 12.27
C GLU A 38 7.94 -16.71 13.23
N GLY A 39 7.89 -17.09 14.51
CA GLY A 39 8.58 -16.49 15.66
C GLY A 39 10.12 -16.44 15.61
N GLY A 40 10.74 -16.65 14.45
CA GLY A 40 12.16 -16.46 14.19
C GLY A 40 12.49 -15.57 12.97
N GLN A 41 11.51 -15.21 12.13
CA GLN A 41 11.75 -14.47 10.88
C GLN A 41 11.40 -12.99 10.99
N ARG A 42 12.27 -12.22 11.66
CA ARG A 42 12.16 -10.76 11.73
C ARG A 42 12.23 -10.12 10.34
N GLY A 43 11.48 -9.03 10.17
CA GLY A 43 11.57 -8.22 8.95
C GLY A 43 10.56 -8.58 7.87
N LYS A 44 9.50 -9.34 8.20
CA LYS A 44 8.50 -9.80 7.24
C LYS A 44 7.12 -9.17 7.42
N ASP A 45 6.99 -8.21 8.33
CA ASP A 45 5.74 -7.50 8.57
C ASP A 45 5.43 -6.54 7.43
N PHE A 46 4.15 -6.29 7.23
CA PHE A 46 3.68 -5.31 6.25
C PHE A 46 2.37 -4.67 6.72
N TRP A 47 2.00 -3.57 6.08
CA TRP A 47 0.68 -2.98 6.22
C TRP A 47 0.15 -2.53 4.88
N TYR A 48 -1.16 -2.32 4.80
CA TYR A 48 -1.77 -1.63 3.68
C TYR A 48 -2.88 -0.67 4.11
N SER A 49 -3.13 0.36 3.29
CA SER A 49 -4.22 1.31 3.47
C SER A 49 -4.94 1.56 2.15
N LEU A 50 -6.24 1.83 2.24
CA LEU A 50 -7.04 2.32 1.13
C LEU A 50 -7.12 3.85 1.23
N GLN A 51 -6.75 4.54 0.16
CA GLN A 51 -6.68 5.99 0.10
C GLN A 51 -7.62 6.51 -0.97
N TYR A 52 -8.55 7.40 -0.61
CA TYR A 52 -9.43 8.05 -1.58
C TYR A 52 -8.73 9.26 -2.20
N LEU A 53 -8.60 9.25 -3.53
CA LEU A 53 -8.01 10.34 -4.29
C LEU A 53 -9.05 11.45 -4.42
N GLU A 54 -8.96 12.49 -3.58
CA GLU A 54 -9.95 13.58 -3.47
C GLU A 54 -10.05 14.51 -4.71
N GLY A 55 -9.76 14.01 -5.91
CA GLY A 55 -9.85 14.76 -7.16
C GLY A 55 -8.82 15.89 -7.30
N LYS A 56 -8.04 16.20 -6.26
CA LYS A 56 -6.87 17.07 -6.34
C LYS A 56 -5.70 16.31 -6.98
N GLN A 57 -5.78 16.09 -8.29
CA GLN A 57 -4.71 15.51 -9.12
C GLN A 57 -3.36 16.27 -9.06
N LYS A 58 -3.29 17.39 -8.35
CA LYS A 58 -2.06 18.16 -8.12
C LYS A 58 -1.23 17.66 -6.93
N GLU A 59 -1.75 16.75 -6.10
CA GLU A 59 -0.98 16.19 -5.00
C GLU A 59 0.00 15.14 -5.56
N ILE A 60 1.25 15.58 -5.73
CA ILE A 60 2.36 14.74 -6.15
C ILE A 60 2.62 13.71 -5.04
N LEU A 61 2.57 12.42 -5.39
CA LEU A 61 3.16 11.35 -4.56
C LEU A 61 4.64 11.69 -4.40
N SER A 62 5.06 12.13 -3.21
CA SER A 62 6.48 12.31 -2.91
C SER A 62 7.10 10.93 -2.75
N THR A 63 7.55 10.33 -3.85
CA THR A 63 8.36 9.12 -3.83
C THR A 63 9.81 9.54 -3.68
N TYR A 64 10.33 9.42 -2.46
CA TYR A 64 11.74 9.64 -2.20
C TYR A 64 12.55 8.52 -2.89
N ASP A 65 13.49 8.94 -3.75
CA ASP A 65 14.38 8.14 -4.62
C ASP A 65 13.78 7.57 -5.94
N VAL A 66 13.77 8.43 -6.98
CA VAL A 66 13.35 8.16 -8.36
C VAL A 66 14.30 7.23 -9.14
N LYS A 67 15.40 6.75 -8.54
CA LYS A 67 16.41 5.94 -9.26
C LYS A 67 16.07 4.45 -9.39
N GLU A 68 15.18 3.90 -8.56
CA GLU A 68 14.84 2.45 -8.56
C GLU A 68 13.34 2.19 -8.43
N ASN A 69 12.48 3.08 -8.92
CA ASN A 69 11.06 2.75 -9.02
C ASN A 69 10.83 1.79 -10.20
N GLU A 70 9.87 0.87 -10.04
CA GLU A 70 9.47 -0.06 -11.08
C GLU A 70 7.97 0.03 -11.29
N THR A 71 7.56 0.32 -12.51
CA THR A 71 6.16 0.20 -12.90
C THR A 71 5.86 -1.24 -13.26
N MET A 72 4.80 -1.80 -12.69
CA MET A 72 4.38 -3.18 -12.88
C MET A 72 2.86 -3.33 -12.90
N LYS A 73 2.38 -4.57 -12.98
CA LYS A 73 0.95 -4.88 -12.86
C LYS A 73 0.68 -5.76 -11.64
N ILE A 74 -0.33 -5.39 -10.86
CA ILE A 74 -0.91 -6.21 -9.79
C ILE A 74 -2.38 -6.42 -10.13
N ASN A 75 -2.81 -7.67 -10.30
CA ASN A 75 -4.20 -8.00 -10.69
C ASN A 75 -4.70 -7.17 -11.90
N GLY A 76 -3.83 -6.97 -12.89
CA GLY A 76 -4.12 -6.19 -14.11
C GLY A 76 -4.09 -4.67 -13.94
N ARG A 77 -3.95 -4.15 -12.72
CA ARG A 77 -3.88 -2.71 -12.41
C ARG A 77 -2.46 -2.20 -12.48
N CYS A 78 -2.30 -0.94 -12.90
CA CYS A 78 -1.01 -0.26 -12.82
C CYS A 78 -0.56 -0.20 -11.35
N ALA A 79 0.71 -0.49 -11.11
CA ALA A 79 1.32 -0.35 -9.80
C ALA A 79 2.75 0.19 -9.92
N VAL A 80 3.19 0.92 -8.89
CA VAL A 80 4.57 1.42 -8.77
C VAL A 80 5.17 0.88 -7.49
N TYR A 81 6.23 0.09 -7.64
CA TYR A 81 7.06 -0.37 -6.54
C TYR A 81 8.19 0.63 -6.30
N CYS A 82 8.43 0.97 -5.04
CA CYS A 82 9.48 1.86 -4.58
C CYS A 82 10.31 1.17 -3.49
N ARG A 83 11.62 1.47 -3.48
CA ARG A 83 12.54 1.05 -2.44
C ARG A 83 13.17 2.27 -1.78
N TYR A 84 13.08 2.34 -0.46
CA TYR A 84 13.77 3.35 0.34
C TYR A 84 15.08 2.78 0.86
N ASN A 85 16.17 3.50 0.60
CA ASN A 85 17.48 3.20 1.18
C ASN A 85 17.76 4.21 2.29
N PRO A 86 17.64 3.84 3.58
CA PRO A 86 17.90 4.77 4.66
C PRO A 86 19.38 5.19 4.68
N VAL A 87 19.64 6.46 5.00
CA VAL A 87 20.99 7.02 5.19
C VAL A 87 21.21 7.27 6.67
N VAL A 88 22.34 6.82 7.22
CA VAL A 88 22.78 7.12 8.58
C VAL A 88 24.17 7.72 8.53
N GLY A 89 24.30 8.97 8.99
CA GLY A 89 25.52 9.76 8.81
C GLY A 89 25.82 9.96 7.32
N SER A 90 26.97 9.47 6.86
CA SER A 90 27.41 9.54 5.46
C SER A 90 27.32 8.20 4.70
N LYS A 91 26.57 7.21 5.22
CA LYS A 91 26.49 5.86 4.63
C LYS A 91 25.05 5.39 4.44
N TYR A 92 24.83 4.57 3.40
CA TYR A 92 23.60 3.79 3.25
C TYR A 92 23.52 2.68 4.30
N LEU A 93 22.36 2.55 4.94
CA LEU A 93 22.08 1.48 5.88
C LEU A 93 21.34 0.34 5.17
N LYS A 94 22.09 -0.64 4.69
CA LYS A 94 21.55 -1.83 3.98
C LYS A 94 21.10 -2.96 4.91
N SER A 95 21.41 -2.89 6.21
CA SER A 95 21.49 -4.09 7.07
C SER A 95 20.28 -4.39 7.95
N LYS A 96 19.33 -3.46 8.13
CA LYS A 96 18.18 -3.66 9.03
C LYS A 96 16.98 -4.26 8.30
N LYS A 97 16.76 -5.55 8.51
CA LYS A 97 15.62 -6.31 7.95
C LYS A 97 14.24 -5.79 8.38
N THR A 98 14.16 -5.13 9.54
CA THR A 98 12.90 -4.68 10.15
C THR A 98 12.49 -3.28 9.76
N ASP A 99 13.32 -2.56 8.99
CA ASP A 99 12.98 -1.23 8.53
C ASP A 99 11.95 -1.35 7.39
N TYR A 100 10.95 -0.49 7.39
CA TYR A 100 9.97 -0.38 6.31
C TYR A 100 10.59 0.35 5.12
N GLY A 101 11.36 -0.41 4.32
CA GLY A 101 12.13 0.11 3.19
C GLY A 101 11.53 -0.18 1.82
N GLN A 102 10.29 -0.67 1.76
CA GLN A 102 9.62 -1.03 0.51
C GLN A 102 8.18 -0.53 0.53
N THR A 103 7.73 0.04 -0.57
CA THR A 103 6.34 0.48 -0.75
C THR A 103 5.82 0.11 -2.13
N LEU A 104 4.54 -0.20 -2.21
CA LEU A 104 3.83 -0.49 -3.45
C LEU A 104 2.57 0.37 -3.51
N TYR A 105 2.43 1.09 -4.62
CA TYR A 105 1.26 1.92 -4.94
C TYR A 105 0.46 1.21 -6.02
N ILE A 106 -0.78 0.81 -5.75
CA ILE A 106 -1.66 0.12 -6.70
C ILE A 106 -2.82 1.04 -7.07
N PHE A 107 -2.90 1.42 -8.34
CA PHE A 107 -3.84 2.42 -8.82
C PHE A 107 -5.23 1.81 -9.06
N VAL A 108 -6.23 2.37 -8.38
CA VAL A 108 -7.64 1.95 -8.41
C VAL A 108 -8.51 3.10 -8.93
N GLU A 109 -8.05 3.72 -10.02
CA GLU A 109 -8.55 4.99 -10.54
C GLU A 109 -9.98 4.92 -11.11
N ASP A 110 -10.39 3.73 -11.56
CA ASP A 110 -11.77 3.42 -11.94
C ASP A 110 -12.78 3.62 -10.80
N TYR A 111 -12.31 3.46 -9.56
CA TYR A 111 -13.06 3.76 -8.34
C TYR A 111 -12.65 5.08 -7.65
N GLY A 112 -11.53 5.68 -8.04
CA GLY A 112 -11.00 6.91 -7.45
C GLY A 112 -10.13 6.67 -6.21
N TYR A 113 -9.50 5.50 -6.11
CA TYR A 113 -8.68 5.12 -4.95
C TYR A 113 -7.25 4.75 -5.34
N LEU A 114 -6.40 4.67 -4.33
CA LEU A 114 -5.06 4.11 -4.33
C LEU A 114 -4.97 3.11 -3.18
N ILE A 115 -4.40 1.93 -3.42
CA ILE A 115 -3.93 1.08 -2.33
C ILE A 115 -2.45 1.34 -2.16
N GLU A 116 -2.07 1.70 -0.95
CA GLU A 116 -0.68 1.73 -0.56
C GLU A 116 -0.39 0.53 0.34
N MET A 117 0.71 -0.16 0.03
CA MET A 117 1.30 -1.16 0.91
C MET A 117 2.71 -0.75 1.27
N ALA A 118 3.14 -0.99 2.50
CA ALA A 118 4.57 -0.95 2.84
C ALA A 118 4.97 -2.20 3.59
N ALA A 119 6.22 -2.62 3.40
CA ALA A 119 6.76 -3.82 4.00
C ALA A 119 8.17 -3.61 4.54
N GLN A 120 8.50 -4.40 5.55
CA GLN A 120 9.84 -4.51 6.07
C GLN A 120 10.80 -5.12 5.03
N THR A 121 12.09 -4.75 5.09
CA THR A 121 13.09 -5.16 4.08
C THR A 121 13.49 -6.64 4.13
N GLY A 122 13.15 -7.36 5.20
CA GLY A 122 13.31 -8.81 5.30
C GLY A 122 12.33 -9.60 4.43
N LEU A 123 11.23 -8.98 4.00
CA LEU A 123 10.30 -9.52 3.01
C LEU A 123 10.89 -9.31 1.61
N SER A 124 11.03 -10.37 0.82
CA SER A 124 11.54 -10.22 -0.54
C SER A 124 10.55 -9.43 -1.41
N LYS A 125 11.02 -8.71 -2.42
CA LYS A 125 10.14 -8.03 -3.39
C LYS A 125 9.13 -9.00 -4.01
N LYS A 126 9.57 -10.21 -4.36
CA LYS A 126 8.71 -11.25 -4.95
C LYS A 126 7.56 -11.63 -4.01
N ASP A 127 7.87 -11.89 -2.75
CA ASP A 127 6.85 -12.25 -1.75
C ASP A 127 5.92 -11.06 -1.46
N PHE A 128 6.47 -9.85 -1.39
CA PHE A 128 5.68 -8.63 -1.18
C PHE A 128 4.69 -8.38 -2.32
N VAL A 129 5.13 -8.51 -3.57
CA VAL A 129 4.28 -8.46 -4.76
C VAL A 129 3.22 -9.55 -4.71
N HIS A 130 3.59 -10.77 -4.32
CA HIS A 130 2.63 -11.87 -4.20
C HIS A 130 1.56 -11.61 -3.14
N LEU A 131 1.90 -10.97 -2.02
CA LEU A 131 0.91 -10.54 -1.03
C LEU A 131 -0.04 -9.48 -1.61
N ALA A 132 0.48 -8.54 -2.41
CA ALA A 132 -0.35 -7.53 -3.07
C ALA A 132 -1.37 -8.14 -4.05
N GLU A 133 -0.99 -9.21 -4.75
CA GLU A 133 -1.89 -9.95 -5.64
C GLU A 133 -3.08 -10.60 -4.89
N LYS A 134 -2.94 -10.85 -3.58
CA LYS A 134 -4.04 -11.38 -2.77
C LYS A 134 -5.12 -10.35 -2.44
N ILE A 135 -4.85 -9.06 -2.66
CA ILE A 135 -5.83 -8.00 -2.43
C ILE A 135 -6.84 -7.95 -3.58
N GLN A 136 -8.10 -8.15 -3.24
CA GLN A 136 -9.24 -8.10 -4.14
C GLN A 136 -10.07 -6.83 -3.90
N ILE A 137 -10.49 -6.21 -4.99
CA ILE A 137 -11.30 -4.98 -4.96
C ILE A 137 -12.57 -5.23 -5.75
N THR A 138 -13.70 -5.06 -5.09
CA THR A 138 -15.02 -5.18 -5.72
C THR A 138 -15.85 -3.94 -5.43
N LYS A 139 -16.84 -3.67 -6.29
CA LYS A 139 -17.82 -2.63 -6.02
C LYS A 139 -18.65 -3.01 -4.79
N ALA A 140 -18.82 -2.09 -3.85
CA ALA A 140 -19.76 -2.27 -2.74
C ALA A 140 -21.16 -1.81 -3.17
N GLU A 141 -22.20 -2.48 -2.66
CA GLU A 141 -23.59 -2.13 -2.96
C GLU A 141 -24.10 -1.01 -2.05
N SER A 142 -23.48 -0.86 -0.87
CA SER A 142 -23.82 0.19 0.09
C SER A 142 -22.60 0.68 0.89
N LYS A 143 -22.79 1.78 1.61
CA LYS A 143 -21.78 2.31 2.56
C LYS A 143 -21.47 1.32 3.68
N ALA A 144 -22.45 0.53 4.12
CA ALA A 144 -22.29 -0.40 5.24
C ALA A 144 -21.33 -1.56 4.92
N GLU A 145 -21.15 -1.86 3.63
CA GLU A 145 -20.23 -2.90 3.18
C GLU A 145 -18.90 -2.34 2.68
N ALA A 146 -18.76 -1.00 2.66
CA ALA A 146 -17.59 -0.35 2.11
C ALA A 146 -16.38 -0.54 3.04
N ALA A 147 -15.20 -0.70 2.43
CA ALA A 147 -13.95 -0.61 3.16
C ALA A 147 -13.74 0.81 3.69
N ASP A 148 -13.19 0.90 4.90
CA ASP A 148 -12.69 2.16 5.44
C ASP A 148 -11.56 2.68 4.56
N TYR A 149 -11.49 4.01 4.47
CA TYR A 149 -10.47 4.71 3.70
C TYR A 149 -10.02 5.96 4.43
N ILE A 150 -8.80 6.37 4.17
CA ILE A 150 -8.31 7.71 4.52
C ILE A 150 -8.33 8.61 3.30
N LEU A 151 -8.47 9.91 3.53
CA LEU A 151 -8.34 10.89 2.46
C LEU A 151 -6.87 11.02 2.08
N TYR A 152 -6.58 10.96 0.79
CA TYR A 152 -5.21 11.00 0.31
C TYR A 152 -4.47 12.27 0.78
N SER A 153 -5.15 13.43 0.81
CA SER A 153 -4.54 14.69 1.28
C SER A 153 -4.21 14.70 2.77
N LYS A 154 -4.83 13.83 3.57
CA LYS A 154 -4.63 13.76 5.04
C LYS A 154 -3.42 12.92 5.43
N ARG A 155 -2.75 12.31 4.47
CA ARG A 155 -1.59 11.44 4.70
C ARG A 155 -0.31 12.19 5.09
N SER A 156 -0.28 13.50 4.86
CA SER A 156 0.83 14.37 5.24
C SER A 156 0.55 15.00 6.62
N GLY A 157 0.88 14.28 7.69
CA GLY A 157 0.84 14.73 9.08
C GLY A 157 2.06 14.26 9.83
#